data_AF-A0A0B1S2D1-F1
#
_entry.id   AF-A0A0B1S2D1-F1
#
_cell.length_a   1.000
_cell.length_b   1.000
_cell.length_c   1.000
_cell.angle_alpha   90.00
_cell.angle_beta   90.00
_cell.angle_gamma   90.00
#
_symmetry.space_group_name_H-M   'P 1'
#
loop_
_entity.id
_entity.type
_entity.pdbx_description
1 polymer ?
#
loop_
_entity_poly.entity_id
_entity_poly.type
_entity_poly.pdbx_seq_one_letter_code
_entity_poly.pdbx_strand_id
1 'polypeptide(L)'
;MSIGKFGKCDKSFCFFQNLNEDLTGAAIGLLRLQDTYRLDTKDLASGKILEVQGNYSLNAGDCFDIGRAAYNDEDYYHTIMWMEEAKRRLFHETRKTADLEQIMEFLSYSLYKQGNLKHALQMAEELYSMNPNHPRARNNIKWYEDLLLEEGVKRSDMRRALGRVKNERPDSSLGNKERAITEALCRDEVPVSEKDISKLYCYLKRDRPYLVYAPIKVEIKRFNPLAVLFKEIMSDDEIEVVEKLSMPKLNRATVHDSVTGELVHATYRISKR
;
A
#
# COMPACT_ATOMS: atom_id res chain seq x y z
N MET A 1 6.63 -27.27 18.78
CA MET A 1 7.74 -26.89 17.88
C MET A 1 7.81 -27.94 16.78
N SER A 2 7.10 -27.69 15.68
CA SER A 2 7.21 -28.44 14.42
C SER A 2 6.81 -27.44 13.34
N ILE A 3 7.81 -26.96 12.59
CA ILE A 3 7.62 -26.10 11.43
C ILE A 3 7.04 -27.01 10.34
N GLY A 4 5.78 -26.77 9.98
CA GLY A 4 5.12 -27.45 8.88
C GLY A 4 5.90 -27.24 7.59
N LYS A 5 6.26 -28.35 6.94
CA LYS A 5 6.90 -28.37 5.63
C LYS A 5 5.99 -27.64 4.63
N PHE A 6 6.52 -26.63 3.95
CA PHE A 6 5.90 -26.07 2.75
C PHE A 6 5.65 -27.21 1.76
N GLY A 7 4.38 -27.53 1.54
CA GLY A 7 3.94 -28.49 0.55
C GLY A 7 4.36 -28.04 -0.85
N LYS A 8 4.85 -28.97 -1.66
CA LYS A 8 5.13 -28.77 -3.08
C LYS A 8 3.83 -28.38 -3.78
N CYS A 9 3.78 -27.23 -4.44
CA CYS A 9 2.68 -26.86 -5.34
C CYS A 9 2.58 -27.89 -6.46
N ASP A 10 1.40 -28.50 -6.58
CA ASP A 10 1.07 -29.40 -7.68
C ASP A 10 0.78 -28.57 -8.95
N LYS A 11 1.32 -29.01 -10.08
CA LYS A 11 1.40 -28.22 -11.34
C LYS A 11 0.05 -27.87 -11.97
N SER A 12 -1.06 -28.35 -11.42
CA SER A 12 -2.42 -28.16 -11.93
C SER A 12 -3.13 -26.92 -11.35
N PHE A 13 -2.60 -26.31 -10.28
CA PHE A 13 -3.27 -25.23 -9.54
C PHE A 13 -2.53 -23.88 -9.55
N CYS A 14 -1.38 -23.78 -10.23
CA CYS A 14 -0.86 -22.46 -10.58
C CYS A 14 -1.74 -21.88 -11.70
N PHE A 15 -2.79 -21.14 -11.31
CA PHE A 15 -3.16 -20.00 -12.12
C PHE A 15 -1.88 -19.19 -12.28
N PHE A 16 -1.31 -19.14 -13.49
CA PHE A 16 -0.37 -18.10 -13.85
C PHE A 16 -1.16 -16.79 -13.81
N GLN A 17 -1.40 -16.27 -12.59
CA GLN A 17 -1.68 -14.87 -12.40
C GLN A 17 -0.47 -14.13 -12.96
N ASN A 18 -0.76 -13.09 -13.71
CA ASN A 18 0.23 -12.36 -14.49
C ASN A 18 1.28 -11.83 -13.50
N LEU A 19 2.55 -12.26 -13.58
CA LEU A 19 3.58 -11.90 -12.60
C LEU A 19 3.64 -10.39 -12.34
N ASN A 20 3.36 -9.59 -13.38
CA ASN A 20 3.29 -8.15 -13.30
C ASN A 20 2.09 -7.64 -12.48
N GLU A 21 0.93 -8.29 -12.59
CA GLU A 21 -0.26 -7.97 -11.78
C GLU A 21 -0.03 -8.32 -10.31
N ASP A 22 0.60 -9.47 -10.03
CA ASP A 22 0.90 -9.89 -8.66
C ASP A 22 1.95 -8.98 -8.02
N LEU A 23 2.99 -8.61 -8.75
CA LEU A 23 4.01 -7.67 -8.29
C LEU A 23 3.40 -6.30 -8.00
N THR A 24 2.55 -5.81 -8.91
CA THR A 24 1.84 -4.53 -8.72
C THR A 24 0.91 -4.62 -7.51
N GLY A 25 0.13 -5.69 -7.39
CA GLY A 25 -0.76 -5.92 -6.26
C GLY A 25 -0.02 -6.01 -4.92
N ALA A 26 1.13 -6.67 -4.89
CA ALA A 26 2.00 -6.74 -3.72
C ALA A 26 2.58 -5.36 -3.36
N ALA A 27 3.03 -4.58 -4.35
CA ALA A 27 3.52 -3.22 -4.15
C ALA A 27 2.41 -2.32 -3.57
N ILE A 28 1.22 -2.30 -4.18
CA ILE A 28 0.08 -1.52 -3.66
C ILE A 28 -0.33 -1.99 -2.25
N GLY A 29 -0.27 -3.30 -1.98
CA GLY A 29 -0.48 -3.84 -0.64
C GLY A 29 0.54 -3.32 0.39
N LEU A 30 1.82 -3.24 0.00
CA LEU A 30 2.88 -2.67 0.83
C LEU A 30 2.64 -1.18 1.13
N LEU A 31 2.26 -0.38 0.13
CA LEU A 31 1.95 1.05 0.32
C LEU A 31 0.79 1.26 1.29
N ARG A 32 -0.25 0.41 1.20
CA ARG A 32 -1.36 0.43 2.16
C ARG A 32 -0.92 0.16 3.59
N LEU A 33 0.01 -0.79 3.79
CA LEU A 33 0.58 -1.07 5.11
C LEU A 33 1.46 0.10 5.58
N GLN A 34 2.28 0.66 4.69
CA GLN A 34 3.13 1.80 4.96
C GLN A 34 2.31 2.95 5.56
N ASP A 35 1.22 3.28 4.89
CA ASP A 35 0.27 4.27 5.35
C ASP A 35 -0.43 3.90 6.67
N THR A 36 -1.02 2.70 6.72
CA THR A 36 -1.85 2.25 7.86
C THR A 36 -1.05 2.24 9.15
N TYR A 37 0.23 1.85 9.10
CA TYR A 37 1.09 1.75 10.27
C TYR A 37 2.09 2.91 10.37
N ARG A 38 1.99 3.95 9.52
CA ARG A 38 2.91 5.10 9.48
C ARG A 38 4.39 4.67 9.40
N LEU A 39 4.67 3.69 8.55
CA LEU A 39 5.99 3.11 8.39
C LEU A 39 6.87 4.04 7.54
N ASP A 40 8.10 4.22 7.97
CA ASP A 40 9.09 5.00 7.23
C ASP A 40 9.62 4.20 6.03
N THR A 41 9.76 4.87 4.88
CA THR A 41 10.19 4.24 3.62
C THR A 41 11.60 3.67 3.70
N LYS A 42 12.52 4.35 4.40
CA LYS A 42 13.89 3.89 4.57
C LYS A 42 13.95 2.69 5.49
N ASP A 43 13.19 2.69 6.58
CA ASP A 43 13.05 1.54 7.47
C ASP A 43 12.49 0.33 6.71
N LEU A 44 11.38 0.50 5.97
CA LEU A 44 10.81 -0.54 5.11
C LEU A 44 11.83 -1.08 4.10
N ALA A 45 12.51 -0.21 3.38
CA ALA A 45 13.51 -0.61 2.39
C ALA A 45 14.74 -1.28 3.04
N SER A 46 15.01 -1.03 4.33
CA SER A 46 16.05 -1.73 5.11
C SER A 46 15.56 -3.05 5.73
N GLY A 47 14.30 -3.42 5.50
CA GLY A 47 13.70 -4.64 6.06
C GLY A 47 13.22 -4.48 7.49
N LYS A 48 13.15 -3.25 8.02
CA LYS A 48 12.71 -2.98 9.38
C LYS A 48 11.22 -2.62 9.37
N ILE A 49 10.42 -3.42 10.08
CA ILE A 49 8.98 -3.22 10.23
C ILE A 49 8.69 -3.06 11.72
N LEU A 50 8.37 -1.83 12.13
CA LEU A 50 8.20 -1.47 13.54
C LEU A 50 9.44 -1.86 14.37
N GLU A 51 9.27 -2.76 15.34
CA GLU A 51 10.35 -3.26 16.21
C GLU A 51 11.05 -4.51 15.66
N VAL A 52 10.61 -5.03 14.52
CA VAL A 52 11.11 -6.29 13.95
C VAL A 52 12.07 -5.99 12.79
N GLN A 53 13.30 -6.51 12.90
CA GLN A 53 14.28 -6.49 11.82
C GLN A 53 14.16 -7.75 10.96
N GLY A 54 13.86 -7.58 9.69
CA GLY A 54 13.89 -8.63 8.69
C GLY A 54 15.30 -8.92 8.16
N ASN A 55 15.44 -10.08 7.50
CA ASN A 55 16.70 -10.52 6.89
C ASN A 55 16.89 -10.03 5.45
N TYR A 56 15.95 -9.24 4.92
CA TYR A 56 15.93 -8.79 3.53
C TYR A 56 15.94 -7.28 3.48
N SER A 57 16.75 -6.72 2.59
CA SER A 57 16.80 -5.28 2.30
C SER A 57 16.57 -5.07 0.81
N LEU A 58 15.75 -4.08 0.48
CA LEU A 58 15.45 -3.72 -0.90
C LEU A 58 16.65 -3.01 -1.56
N ASN A 59 16.93 -3.35 -2.80
CA ASN A 59 17.90 -2.60 -3.62
C ASN A 59 17.21 -1.37 -4.27
N ALA A 60 17.94 -0.57 -5.05
CA ALA A 60 17.42 0.62 -5.72
C ALA A 60 16.38 0.26 -6.80
N GLY A 61 16.58 -0.85 -7.52
CA GLY A 61 15.64 -1.44 -8.48
C GLY A 61 14.32 -1.83 -7.82
N ASP A 62 14.36 -2.50 -6.68
CA ASP A 62 13.16 -2.87 -5.93
C ASP A 62 12.37 -1.62 -5.49
N CYS A 63 13.08 -0.59 -4.99
CA CYS A 63 12.46 0.69 -4.61
C CYS A 63 11.87 1.42 -5.82
N PHE A 64 12.56 1.38 -6.96
CA PHE A 64 12.09 1.94 -8.22
C PHE A 64 10.83 1.24 -8.71
N ASP A 65 10.77 -0.10 -8.65
CA ASP A 65 9.61 -0.89 -9.05
C ASP A 65 8.39 -0.58 -8.17
N ILE A 66 8.58 -0.42 -6.86
CA ILE A 66 7.51 0.02 -5.94
C ILE A 66 7.03 1.43 -6.29
N GLY A 67 7.96 2.37 -6.49
CA GLY A 67 7.63 3.74 -6.89
C GLY A 67 6.92 3.82 -8.25
N ARG A 68 7.29 2.95 -9.20
CA ARG A 68 6.66 2.85 -10.52
C ARG A 68 5.24 2.26 -10.42
N ALA A 69 5.04 1.26 -9.56
CA ALA A 69 3.70 0.73 -9.29
C ALA A 69 2.80 1.82 -8.69
N ALA A 70 3.30 2.60 -7.72
CA ALA A 70 2.59 3.75 -7.16
C ALA A 70 2.25 4.79 -8.25
N TYR A 71 3.20 5.10 -9.12
CA TYR A 71 3.01 6.09 -10.18
C TYR A 71 1.91 5.68 -11.17
N ASN A 72 1.88 4.40 -11.54
CA ASN A 72 0.88 3.85 -12.45
C ASN A 72 -0.53 3.84 -11.83
N ASP A 73 -0.63 3.84 -10.50
CA ASP A 73 -1.88 3.99 -9.74
C ASP A 73 -2.22 5.46 -9.45
N GLU A 74 -1.47 6.41 -10.06
CA GLU A 74 -1.56 7.86 -9.83
C GLU A 74 -1.29 8.30 -8.37
N ASP A 75 -0.66 7.44 -7.58
CA ASP A 75 -0.25 7.71 -6.21
C ASP A 75 1.10 8.42 -6.17
N TYR A 76 1.09 9.70 -6.56
CA TYR A 76 2.27 10.55 -6.58
C TYR A 76 2.86 10.79 -5.18
N TYR A 77 2.05 10.64 -4.13
CA TYR A 77 2.50 10.74 -2.74
C TYR A 77 3.54 9.66 -2.43
N HIS A 78 3.23 8.39 -2.71
CA HIS A 78 4.17 7.29 -2.54
C HIS A 78 5.26 7.29 -3.61
N THR A 79 4.98 7.70 -4.86
CA THR A 79 6.02 7.76 -5.89
C THR A 79 7.19 8.64 -5.45
N ILE A 80 6.93 9.83 -4.89
CA ILE A 80 8.01 10.71 -4.41
C ILE A 80 8.86 10.00 -3.36
N MET A 81 8.23 9.42 -2.33
CA MET A 81 8.95 8.76 -1.23
C MET A 81 9.83 7.60 -1.72
N TRP A 82 9.29 6.73 -2.57
CA TRP A 82 10.00 5.55 -3.05
C TRP A 82 11.06 5.86 -4.11
N MET A 83 10.82 6.87 -4.96
CA MET A 83 11.82 7.30 -5.94
C MET A 83 12.98 8.06 -5.28
N GLU A 84 12.74 8.83 -4.21
CA GLU A 84 13.82 9.44 -3.41
C GLU A 84 14.68 8.36 -2.74
N GLU A 85 14.06 7.33 -2.16
CA GLU A 85 14.78 6.20 -1.57
C GLU A 85 15.56 5.40 -2.63
N ALA A 86 14.97 5.19 -3.82
CA ALA A 86 15.64 4.57 -4.95
C ALA A 86 16.88 5.38 -5.37
N LYS A 87 16.75 6.71 -5.56
CA LYS A 87 17.87 7.61 -5.89
C LYS A 87 18.97 7.53 -4.82
N ARG A 88 18.60 7.54 -3.54
CA ARG A 88 19.53 7.47 -2.41
C ARG A 88 20.31 6.15 -2.38
N ARG A 89 19.63 5.02 -2.58
CA ARG A 89 20.27 3.69 -2.62
C ARG A 89 21.14 3.54 -3.85
N LEU A 90 20.66 3.99 -5.01
CA LEU A 90 21.39 3.91 -6.27
C LEU A 90 22.77 4.56 -6.15
N PHE A 91 22.90 5.67 -5.41
CA PHE A 91 24.20 6.31 -5.16
C PHE A 91 25.20 5.36 -4.47
N HIS A 92 24.74 4.54 -3.53
CA HIS A 92 25.57 3.64 -2.73
C HIS A 92 25.75 2.24 -3.35
N GLU A 93 24.96 1.90 -4.36
CA GLU A 93 25.06 0.62 -5.04
C GLU A 93 26.33 0.50 -5.90
N THR A 94 27.02 -0.62 -5.76
CA THR A 94 28.16 -0.98 -6.61
C THR A 94 27.70 -1.39 -8.01
N ARG A 95 26.69 -2.25 -8.09
CA ARG A 95 25.99 -2.61 -9.34
C ARG A 95 24.66 -1.88 -9.37
N LYS A 96 24.52 -0.95 -10.31
CA LYS A 96 23.30 -0.15 -10.46
C LYS A 96 22.15 -1.06 -10.88
N THR A 97 21.12 -1.13 -10.04
CA THR A 97 19.92 -1.94 -10.28
C THR A 97 18.75 -1.14 -10.88
N ALA A 98 18.87 0.19 -10.94
CA ALA A 98 17.90 1.10 -11.53
C ALA A 98 18.59 2.15 -12.41
N ASP A 99 17.81 2.79 -13.28
CA ASP A 99 18.25 3.89 -14.13
C ASP A 99 17.96 5.24 -13.46
N LEU A 100 19.02 6.05 -13.26
CA LEU A 100 18.90 7.36 -12.65
C LEU A 100 18.06 8.32 -13.52
N GLU A 101 18.14 8.21 -14.85
CA GLU A 101 17.37 9.08 -15.75
C GLU A 101 15.86 8.86 -15.54
N GLN A 102 15.44 7.59 -15.49
CA GLN A 102 14.04 7.23 -15.23
C GLN A 102 13.59 7.68 -13.84
N ILE A 103 14.38 7.43 -12.78
CA ILE A 103 14.05 7.88 -11.42
C ILE A 103 13.81 9.39 -11.39
N MET A 104 14.67 10.17 -12.05
CA MET A 104 14.56 11.63 -12.12
C MET A 104 13.34 12.08 -12.90
N GLU A 105 12.99 11.38 -13.98
CA GLU A 105 11.76 11.65 -14.73
C GLU A 105 10.50 11.43 -13.87
N PHE A 106 10.40 10.29 -13.18
CA PHE A 106 9.28 9.99 -12.29
C PHE A 106 9.19 10.98 -11.13
N LEU A 107 10.32 11.34 -10.51
CA LEU A 107 10.36 12.36 -9.45
C LEU A 107 9.88 13.72 -9.95
N SER A 108 10.41 14.18 -11.08
CA SER A 108 10.08 15.49 -11.65
C SER A 108 8.58 15.62 -11.90
N TYR A 109 7.97 14.61 -12.55
CA TYR A 109 6.53 14.64 -12.82
C TYR A 109 5.67 14.52 -11.55
N SER A 110 6.06 13.65 -10.61
CA SER A 110 5.29 13.46 -9.37
C SER A 110 5.34 14.68 -8.47
N LEU A 111 6.51 15.35 -8.38
CA LEU A 111 6.65 16.63 -7.68
C LEU A 111 5.77 17.71 -8.28
N TYR A 112 5.69 17.78 -9.62
CA TYR A 112 4.77 18.67 -10.32
C TYR A 112 3.32 18.39 -9.94
N LYS A 113 2.89 17.11 -9.96
CA LYS A 113 1.53 16.71 -9.59
C LYS A 113 1.17 17.05 -8.14
N GLN A 114 2.16 17.06 -7.25
CA GLN A 114 2.02 17.49 -5.85
C GLN A 114 2.20 19.00 -5.64
N GLY A 115 2.23 19.82 -6.72
CA GLY A 115 2.32 21.28 -6.62
C GLY A 115 3.72 21.81 -6.28
N ASN A 116 4.76 21.00 -6.36
CA ASN A 116 6.15 21.39 -6.07
C ASN A 116 6.89 21.81 -7.34
N LEU A 117 6.37 22.81 -8.07
CA LEU A 117 6.89 23.22 -9.39
C LEU A 117 8.38 23.56 -9.40
N LYS A 118 8.90 24.26 -8.37
CA LYS A 118 10.33 24.59 -8.29
C LYS A 118 11.22 23.35 -8.13
N HIS A 119 10.77 22.36 -7.34
CA HIS A 119 11.48 21.09 -7.19
C HIS A 119 11.39 20.25 -8.46
N ALA A 120 10.22 20.23 -9.12
CA ALA A 120 10.03 19.57 -10.40
C ALA A 120 10.96 20.14 -11.50
N LEU A 121 11.10 21.47 -11.55
CA LEU A 121 12.03 22.17 -12.43
C LEU A 121 13.48 21.78 -12.15
N GLN A 122 13.89 21.78 -10.87
CA GLN A 122 15.26 21.36 -10.51
C GLN A 122 15.55 19.93 -10.99
N MET A 123 14.64 18.98 -10.75
CA MET A 123 14.83 17.60 -11.19
C MET A 123 14.91 17.50 -12.73
N ALA A 124 14.10 18.27 -13.46
CA ALA A 124 14.14 18.31 -14.93
C ALA A 124 15.45 18.92 -15.47
N GLU A 125 15.98 19.95 -14.81
CA GLU A 125 17.27 20.57 -15.16
C GLU A 125 18.46 19.63 -14.88
N GLU A 126 18.43 18.91 -13.75
CA GLU A 126 19.41 17.87 -13.44
C GLU A 126 19.36 16.76 -14.51
N LEU A 127 18.15 16.30 -14.88
CA LEU A 127 17.97 15.30 -15.95
C LEU A 127 18.50 15.79 -17.30
N TYR A 128 18.18 17.02 -17.69
CA TYR A 128 18.67 17.62 -18.94
C TYR A 128 20.19 17.77 -18.96
N SER A 129 20.78 18.08 -17.80
CA SER A 129 22.24 18.21 -17.66
C SER A 129 22.96 16.87 -17.80
N MET A 130 22.32 15.76 -17.36
CA MET A 130 22.83 14.40 -17.55
C MET A 130 22.64 13.91 -18.99
N ASN A 131 21.46 14.14 -19.57
CA ASN A 131 21.11 13.73 -20.92
C ASN A 131 20.40 14.87 -21.68
N PRO A 132 21.16 15.71 -22.42
CA PRO A 132 20.59 16.81 -23.21
C PRO A 132 19.64 16.36 -24.33
N ASN A 133 19.77 15.10 -24.77
CA ASN A 133 18.92 14.50 -25.80
C ASN A 133 17.68 13.79 -25.23
N HIS A 134 17.44 13.88 -23.92
CA HIS A 134 16.29 13.26 -23.28
C HIS A 134 14.98 13.79 -23.88
N PRO A 135 14.06 12.92 -24.34
CA PRO A 135 12.90 13.31 -25.16
C PRO A 135 11.95 14.29 -24.47
N ARG A 136 11.91 14.27 -23.12
CA ARG A 136 10.96 15.07 -22.34
C ARG A 136 11.62 16.18 -21.51
N ALA A 137 12.91 16.10 -21.20
CA ALA A 137 13.51 16.95 -20.17
C ALA A 137 13.44 18.45 -20.55
N ARG A 138 13.86 18.78 -21.78
CA ARG A 138 13.82 20.15 -22.30
C ARG A 138 12.40 20.74 -22.33
N ASN A 139 11.42 19.94 -22.74
CA ASN A 139 10.03 20.37 -22.82
C ASN A 139 9.43 20.56 -21.42
N ASN A 140 9.76 19.67 -20.48
CA ASN A 140 9.32 19.78 -19.08
C ASN A 140 9.90 21.03 -18.40
N ILE A 141 11.18 21.36 -18.62
CA ILE A 141 11.80 22.60 -18.10
C ILE A 141 10.98 23.80 -18.54
N LYS A 142 10.75 23.93 -19.86
CA LYS A 142 9.98 25.05 -20.40
C LYS A 142 8.56 25.08 -19.83
N TRP A 143 7.91 23.93 -19.78
CA TRP A 143 6.56 23.79 -19.23
C TRP A 143 6.46 24.25 -17.77
N TYR A 144 7.39 23.84 -16.92
CA TYR A 144 7.40 24.25 -15.51
C TYR A 144 7.76 25.74 -15.34
N GLU A 145 8.66 26.28 -16.16
CA GLU A 145 8.94 27.73 -16.17
C GLU A 145 7.70 28.54 -16.55
N ASP A 146 6.96 28.11 -17.58
CA ASP A 146 5.73 28.76 -18.03
C ASP A 146 4.66 28.72 -16.92
N LEU A 147 4.43 27.57 -16.28
CA LEU A 147 3.52 27.45 -15.12
C LEU A 147 3.92 28.34 -13.94
N LEU A 148 5.22 28.42 -13.62
CA LEU A 148 5.72 29.29 -12.56
C LEU A 148 5.49 30.77 -12.89
N LEU A 149 5.58 31.18 -14.16
CA LEU A 149 5.23 32.54 -14.58
C LEU A 149 3.73 32.82 -14.39
N GLU A 150 2.87 31.84 -14.69
CA GLU A 150 1.41 31.94 -14.47
C GLU A 150 1.08 32.09 -12.97
N GLU A 151 1.81 31.42 -12.08
CA GLU A 151 1.73 31.61 -10.62
C GLU A 151 2.33 32.94 -10.13
N GLY A 152 2.87 33.77 -11.04
CA GLY A 152 3.46 35.07 -10.72
C GLY A 152 4.90 35.01 -10.19
N VAL A 153 5.57 33.86 -10.31
CA VAL A 153 6.97 33.70 -9.89
C VAL A 153 7.90 34.32 -10.93
N LYS A 154 8.75 35.26 -10.51
CA LYS A 154 9.76 35.88 -11.39
C LYS A 154 10.81 34.84 -11.80
N ARG A 155 11.32 34.94 -13.03
CA ARG A 155 12.41 34.07 -13.53
C ARG A 155 13.63 33.99 -12.61
N SER A 156 13.96 35.11 -11.96
CA SER A 156 15.06 35.22 -10.99
C SER A 156 14.87 34.36 -9.75
N ASP A 157 13.63 33.98 -9.43
CA ASP A 157 13.23 33.37 -8.16
C ASP A 157 12.82 31.90 -8.33
N MET A 158 12.68 31.42 -9.58
CA MET A 158 12.32 30.04 -9.90
C MET A 158 13.30 29.01 -9.30
N ARG A 159 14.60 29.32 -9.34
CA ARG A 159 15.70 28.46 -8.83
C ARG A 159 16.17 28.82 -7.43
N ARG A 160 15.52 29.80 -6.78
CA ARG A 160 15.85 30.25 -5.43
C ARG A 160 14.74 29.89 -4.46
N ALA A 161 15.14 29.66 -3.21
CA ALA A 161 14.22 29.39 -2.10
C ALA A 161 13.16 28.34 -2.48
N LEU A 162 13.61 27.13 -2.82
CA LEU A 162 12.71 26.03 -3.23
C LEU A 162 11.72 25.64 -2.13
N GLY A 163 12.04 25.93 -0.87
CA GLY A 163 11.22 25.57 0.28
C GLY A 163 11.23 24.06 0.55
N ARG A 164 10.46 23.64 1.54
CA ARG A 164 10.27 22.21 1.85
C ARG A 164 9.32 21.60 0.84
N VAL A 165 9.63 20.39 0.35
CA VAL A 165 8.70 19.59 -0.45
C VAL A 165 7.40 19.40 0.35
N LYS A 166 6.28 19.77 -0.25
CA LYS A 166 4.94 19.47 0.26
C LYS A 166 4.49 18.17 -0.38
N ASN A 167 4.43 17.11 0.40
CA ASN A 167 3.96 15.81 -0.08
C ASN A 167 2.75 15.39 0.76
N GLU A 168 1.57 15.86 0.34
CA GLU A 168 0.33 15.57 1.05
C GLU A 168 -0.30 14.31 0.49
N ARG A 169 -0.84 13.47 1.38
CA ARG A 169 -1.51 12.23 1.00
C ARG A 169 -2.87 12.57 0.39
N PRO A 170 -3.22 12.00 -0.77
CA PRO A 170 -4.49 12.30 -1.43
C PRO A 170 -5.69 11.86 -0.59
N ASP A 171 -6.80 12.59 -0.77
CA ASP A 171 -8.07 12.30 -0.12
C ASP A 171 -8.58 10.91 -0.51
N SER A 172 -9.02 10.14 0.48
CA SER A 172 -9.59 8.81 0.19
C SER A 172 -11.04 8.90 -0.27
N SER A 173 -11.47 7.93 -1.09
CA SER A 173 -12.86 7.78 -1.54
C SER A 173 -13.89 7.66 -0.41
N LEU A 174 -13.49 7.15 0.76
CA LEU A 174 -14.33 7.05 1.97
C LEU A 174 -14.29 8.33 2.84
N GLY A 175 -13.56 9.37 2.41
CA GLY A 175 -13.24 10.54 3.20
C GLY A 175 -12.16 10.28 4.26
N ASN A 176 -11.29 11.27 4.47
CA ASN A 176 -10.11 11.11 5.32
C ASN A 176 -10.43 10.78 6.79
N LYS A 177 -11.63 11.14 7.27
CA LYS A 177 -12.04 10.88 8.66
C LYS A 177 -12.25 9.39 8.94
N GLU A 178 -12.99 8.68 8.08
CA GLU A 178 -13.25 7.25 8.26
C GLU A 178 -11.96 6.43 8.08
N ARG A 179 -11.15 6.80 7.08
CA ARG A 179 -9.80 6.24 6.88
C ARG A 179 -8.93 6.43 8.12
N ALA A 180 -8.85 7.65 8.65
CA ALA A 180 -8.04 7.93 9.84
C ALA A 180 -8.49 7.12 11.07
N ILE A 181 -9.80 6.99 11.30
CA ILE A 181 -10.34 6.16 12.39
C ILE A 181 -9.96 4.69 12.18
N THR A 182 -10.14 4.17 10.96
CA THR A 182 -9.83 2.78 10.63
C THR A 182 -8.35 2.47 10.83
N GLU A 183 -7.47 3.33 10.32
CA GLU A 183 -6.03 3.16 10.48
C GLU A 183 -5.60 3.31 11.95
N ALA A 184 -6.24 4.21 12.73
CA ALA A 184 -6.00 4.32 14.17
C ALA A 184 -6.40 3.06 14.93
N LEU A 185 -7.51 2.41 14.55
CA LEU A 185 -7.91 1.12 15.10
C LEU A 185 -6.90 0.01 14.76
N CYS A 186 -6.33 0.00 13.54
CA CYS A 186 -5.28 -0.96 13.17
C CYS A 186 -3.97 -0.77 13.95
N ARG A 187 -3.71 0.43 14.47
CA ARG A 187 -2.54 0.77 15.30
C ARG A 187 -2.81 0.66 16.80
N ASP A 188 -3.98 0.19 17.21
CA ASP A 188 -4.42 0.17 18.61
C ASP A 188 -4.37 1.55 19.30
N GLU A 189 -4.50 2.65 18.53
CA GLU A 189 -4.49 4.02 19.06
C GLU A 189 -5.81 4.42 19.74
N VAL A 190 -6.86 3.63 19.55
CA VAL A 190 -8.18 3.85 20.14
C VAL A 190 -8.33 2.96 21.37
N PRO A 191 -8.12 3.48 22.59
CA PRO A 191 -8.19 2.67 23.79
C PRO A 191 -9.63 2.20 24.03
N VAL A 192 -9.79 0.92 24.34
CA VAL A 192 -11.05 0.37 24.83
C VAL A 192 -11.07 0.48 26.34
N SER A 193 -12.21 0.88 26.92
CA SER A 193 -12.35 0.98 28.37
C SER A 193 -12.07 -0.37 29.04
N GLU A 194 -11.21 -0.39 30.08
CA GLU A 194 -10.97 -1.58 30.90
C GLU A 194 -12.27 -2.16 31.47
N LYS A 195 -13.24 -1.29 31.78
CA LYS A 195 -14.58 -1.69 32.22
C LYS A 195 -15.30 -2.52 31.16
N ASP A 196 -15.15 -2.18 29.88
CA ASP A 196 -15.78 -2.93 28.80
C ASP A 196 -15.02 -4.21 28.47
N ILE A 197 -13.68 -4.20 28.54
CA ILE A 197 -12.85 -5.39 28.39
C ILE A 197 -13.16 -6.40 29.50
N SER A 198 -13.33 -5.95 30.76
CA SER A 198 -13.62 -6.82 31.91
C SER A 198 -14.95 -7.58 31.80
N LYS A 199 -15.86 -7.11 30.95
CA LYS A 199 -17.14 -7.80 30.69
C LYS A 199 -16.99 -8.93 29.68
N LEU A 200 -15.91 -8.96 28.89
CA LEU A 200 -15.70 -9.97 27.86
C LEU A 200 -15.38 -11.31 28.54
N TYR A 201 -16.01 -12.38 28.09
CA TYR A 201 -15.78 -13.71 28.63
C TYR A 201 -15.90 -14.79 27.55
N CYS A 202 -15.30 -15.93 27.85
CA CYS A 202 -15.42 -17.15 27.07
C CYS A 202 -16.40 -18.09 27.77
N TYR A 203 -17.21 -18.81 27.00
CA TYR A 203 -18.10 -19.83 27.55
C TYR A 203 -18.27 -21.01 26.59
N LEU A 204 -18.72 -22.13 27.14
CA LEU A 204 -19.08 -23.32 26.38
C LEU A 204 -20.57 -23.27 26.08
N LYS A 205 -20.93 -23.12 24.81
CA LYS A 205 -22.31 -23.11 24.36
C LYS A 205 -22.86 -24.54 24.35
N ARG A 206 -23.90 -24.78 25.16
CA ARG A 206 -24.56 -26.08 25.40
C ARG A 206 -26.09 -26.01 25.27
N ASP A 207 -26.59 -25.12 24.42
CA ASP A 207 -28.02 -24.81 24.28
C ASP A 207 -28.82 -25.89 23.52
N ARG A 208 -28.18 -26.97 23.07
CA ARG A 208 -28.80 -28.10 22.35
C ARG A 208 -28.35 -29.43 22.96
N PRO A 209 -29.18 -30.50 22.95
CA PRO A 209 -28.82 -31.80 23.52
C PRO A 209 -27.48 -32.36 23.03
N TYR A 210 -27.19 -32.21 21.74
CA TYR A 210 -25.90 -32.63 21.17
C TYR A 210 -24.71 -31.82 21.72
N LEU A 211 -24.89 -30.50 21.89
CA LEU A 211 -23.85 -29.60 22.39
C LEU A 211 -23.54 -29.79 23.89
N VAL A 212 -24.33 -30.57 24.62
CA VAL A 212 -23.98 -31.00 25.97
C VAL A 212 -22.71 -31.86 25.94
N TYR A 213 -22.60 -32.77 24.96
CA TYR A 213 -21.47 -33.67 24.79
C TYR A 213 -20.35 -33.06 23.93
N ALA A 214 -20.70 -32.24 22.94
CA ALA A 214 -19.76 -31.55 22.06
C ALA A 214 -19.98 -30.02 22.11
N PRO A 215 -19.59 -29.35 23.21
CA PRO A 215 -19.84 -27.91 23.37
C PRO A 215 -19.03 -27.07 22.39
N ILE A 216 -19.65 -26.00 21.88
CA ILE A 216 -18.93 -25.02 21.04
C ILE A 216 -18.20 -24.05 21.95
N LYS A 217 -16.92 -23.81 21.67
CA LYS A 217 -16.09 -22.80 22.33
C LYS A 217 -16.46 -21.42 21.80
N VAL A 218 -16.97 -20.56 22.66
CA VAL A 218 -17.43 -19.21 22.29
C VAL A 218 -16.63 -18.16 23.05
N GLU A 219 -16.16 -17.15 22.35
CA GLU A 219 -15.50 -15.98 22.91
C GLU A 219 -16.27 -14.71 22.52
N ILE A 220 -16.75 -13.95 23.51
CA ILE A 220 -17.37 -12.64 23.27
C ILE A 220 -16.26 -11.61 23.01
N LYS A 221 -16.26 -11.00 21.83
CA LYS A 221 -15.31 -9.94 21.45
C LYS A 221 -15.86 -8.54 21.68
N ARG A 222 -17.18 -8.36 21.59
CA ARG A 222 -17.86 -7.08 21.86
C ARG A 222 -19.34 -7.31 22.15
N PHE A 223 -19.96 -6.47 22.99
CA PHE A 223 -21.41 -6.55 23.28
C PHE A 223 -22.28 -5.64 22.42
N ASN A 224 -21.77 -4.47 22.00
CA ASN A 224 -22.53 -3.52 21.21
C ASN A 224 -21.68 -2.93 20.07
N PRO A 225 -21.87 -3.35 18.80
CA PRO A 225 -22.69 -4.48 18.41
C PRO A 225 -22.11 -5.79 18.94
N LEU A 226 -22.96 -6.82 19.07
CA LEU A 226 -22.54 -8.13 19.54
C LEU A 226 -21.60 -8.76 18.49
N ALA A 227 -20.34 -8.97 18.88
CA ALA A 227 -19.34 -9.67 18.07
C ALA A 227 -18.84 -10.88 18.86
N VAL A 228 -18.93 -12.05 18.23
CA VAL A 228 -18.68 -13.35 18.87
C VAL A 228 -17.77 -14.18 17.97
N LEU A 229 -16.75 -14.79 18.55
CA LEU A 229 -15.84 -15.71 17.87
C LEU A 229 -16.16 -17.15 18.32
N PHE A 230 -16.54 -17.98 17.35
CA PHE A 230 -16.66 -19.43 17.55
C PHE A 230 -15.31 -20.08 17.22
N LYS A 231 -14.76 -20.85 18.16
CA LYS A 231 -13.47 -21.52 17.99
C LYS A 231 -13.67 -23.00 17.71
N GLU A 232 -12.85 -23.53 16.80
CA GLU A 232 -12.76 -24.97 16.50
C GLU A 232 -14.12 -25.60 16.14
N ILE A 233 -14.90 -24.89 15.32
CA ILE A 233 -16.23 -25.36 14.91
C ILE A 233 -16.19 -26.37 13.75
N MET A 234 -15.09 -26.39 12.99
CA MET A 234 -14.85 -27.30 11.87
C MET A 234 -13.45 -27.90 12.01
N SER A 235 -13.29 -29.15 11.58
CA SER A 235 -11.97 -29.79 11.45
C SER A 235 -11.21 -29.27 10.23
N ASP A 236 -9.91 -29.50 10.18
CA ASP A 236 -9.07 -29.13 9.02
C ASP A 236 -9.57 -29.82 7.73
N ASP A 237 -10.01 -31.08 7.81
CA ASP A 237 -10.59 -31.83 6.67
C ASP A 237 -11.90 -31.19 6.16
N GLU A 238 -12.77 -30.76 7.08
CA GLU A 238 -14.02 -30.07 6.72
C GLU A 238 -13.73 -28.71 6.08
N ILE A 239 -12.73 -27.98 6.57
CA ILE A 239 -12.27 -26.73 5.99
C ILE A 239 -11.79 -26.97 4.55
N GLU A 240 -10.96 -27.98 4.31
CA GLU A 240 -10.45 -28.31 2.97
C GLU A 240 -11.61 -28.61 1.99
N VAL A 241 -12.61 -29.38 2.43
CA VAL A 241 -13.80 -29.68 1.61
C VAL A 241 -14.57 -28.39 1.30
N VAL A 242 -14.78 -27.51 2.28
CA VAL A 242 -15.46 -26.21 2.07
C VAL A 242 -14.67 -25.34 1.09
N GLU A 243 -13.35 -25.26 1.22
CA GLU A 243 -12.49 -24.51 0.31
C GLU A 243 -12.60 -25.04 -1.13
N LYS A 244 -12.50 -26.36 -1.31
CA LYS A 244 -12.59 -27.03 -2.62
C LYS A 244 -13.93 -26.78 -3.31
N LEU A 245 -15.03 -26.80 -2.55
CA LEU A 245 -16.38 -26.52 -3.07
C LEU A 245 -16.61 -25.03 -3.35
N SER A 246 -15.90 -24.14 -2.65
CA SER A 246 -16.06 -22.69 -2.74
C SER A 246 -15.20 -22.06 -3.83
N MET A 247 -13.97 -22.56 -4.04
CA MET A 247 -13.03 -22.06 -5.04
C MET A 247 -13.63 -21.81 -6.44
N PRO A 248 -14.38 -22.75 -7.06
CA PRO A 248 -14.96 -22.51 -8.39
C PRO A 248 -16.09 -21.46 -8.39
N LYS A 249 -16.57 -21.05 -7.22
CA LYS A 249 -17.64 -20.05 -7.04
C LYS A 249 -17.11 -18.68 -6.59
N LEU A 250 -15.81 -18.58 -6.29
CA LEU A 250 -15.19 -17.32 -5.88
C LEU A 250 -14.99 -16.42 -7.10
N ASN A 251 -15.67 -15.28 -7.11
CA ASN A 251 -15.46 -14.21 -8.07
C ASN A 251 -14.87 -12.99 -7.35
N ARG A 252 -14.01 -12.23 -8.04
CA ARG A 252 -13.48 -10.97 -7.51
C ARG A 252 -14.64 -9.98 -7.31
N ALA A 253 -14.65 -9.32 -6.16
CA ALA A 253 -15.69 -8.35 -5.82
C ALA A 253 -15.79 -7.25 -6.89
N THR A 254 -17.01 -6.87 -7.25
CA THR A 254 -17.30 -5.79 -8.20
C THR A 254 -17.99 -4.62 -7.51
N VAL A 255 -17.69 -3.40 -7.96
CA VAL A 255 -18.36 -2.15 -7.57
C VAL A 255 -18.81 -1.40 -8.78
N HIS A 256 -19.83 -0.56 -8.57
CA HIS A 256 -20.07 0.53 -9.48
C HIS A 256 -18.99 1.61 -9.28
N ASP A 257 -18.29 1.94 -10.35
CA ASP A 257 -17.45 3.11 -10.43
C ASP A 257 -18.32 4.37 -10.19
N SER A 258 -17.87 5.27 -9.32
CA SER A 258 -18.63 6.47 -8.94
C SER A 258 -18.72 7.52 -10.06
N VAL A 259 -17.84 7.45 -11.05
CA VAL A 259 -17.75 8.39 -12.18
C VAL A 259 -18.43 7.79 -13.41
N THR A 260 -18.11 6.54 -13.75
CA THR A 260 -18.61 5.92 -15.00
C THR A 260 -19.90 5.12 -14.80
N GLY A 261 -20.20 4.72 -13.56
CA GLY A 261 -21.35 3.85 -13.25
C GLY A 261 -21.18 2.40 -13.69
N GLU A 262 -20.06 2.04 -14.30
CA GLU A 262 -19.78 0.68 -14.77
C GLU A 262 -19.35 -0.24 -13.62
N LEU A 263 -19.58 -1.55 -13.80
CA LEU A 263 -19.13 -2.56 -12.86
C LEU A 263 -17.64 -2.83 -13.07
N VAL A 264 -16.83 -2.37 -12.12
CA VAL A 264 -15.38 -2.58 -12.10
C VAL A 264 -15.00 -3.53 -10.96
N HIS A 265 -13.93 -4.29 -11.14
CA HIS A 265 -13.38 -5.10 -10.06
C HIS A 265 -12.75 -4.19 -9.00
N ALA A 266 -13.18 -4.30 -7.75
CA ALA A 266 -12.64 -3.50 -6.68
C ALA A 266 -11.23 -3.96 -6.31
N THR A 267 -10.28 -3.02 -6.32
CA THR A 267 -8.91 -3.22 -5.81
C THR A 267 -8.85 -3.06 -4.29
N TYR A 268 -9.95 -2.64 -3.65
CA TYR A 268 -10.10 -2.45 -2.20
C TYR A 268 -11.23 -3.32 -1.64
N ARG A 269 -11.22 -3.56 -0.33
CA ARG A 269 -12.29 -4.31 0.35
C ARG A 269 -13.47 -3.39 0.65
N ILE A 270 -14.65 -3.95 0.50
CA ILE A 270 -15.94 -3.27 0.53
C ILE A 270 -16.95 -4.28 1.02
N SER A 271 -17.66 -3.93 2.08
CA SER A 271 -18.81 -4.70 2.52
C SER A 271 -20.00 -4.33 1.65
N LYS A 272 -20.74 -5.35 1.21
CA LYS A 272 -22.07 -5.14 0.63
C LYS A 272 -22.96 -4.59 1.75
N ARG A 273 -23.52 -3.40 1.53
CA ARG A 273 -24.50 -2.80 2.44
C ARG A 273 -25.84 -3.51 2.33
#